data_AF-A0A5S9F5F8-F1
#
_entry.id   AF-A0A5S9F5F8-F1
#
_cell.length_a   1.000
_cell.length_b   1.000
_cell.length_c   1.000
_cell.angle_alpha   90.00
_cell.angle_beta   90.00
_cell.angle_gamma   90.00
#
_symmetry.space_group_name_H-M   'P 1'
#
loop_
_entity.id
_entity.type
_entity.pdbx_description
1 polymer ?
#
loop_
_entity_poly.entity_id
_entity_poly.type
_entity_poly.pdbx_seq_one_letter_code
_entity_poly.pdbx_strand_id
1 'polypeptide(L)'
;MSACICVLGVAWLGDTFVSNHIDEIKNFSGELLRSYSWLLAVVLFFASMLLYSQAATTKALMPTAISLGVSPVAAIAAFAAVSALFVLPTYPTLLAAVEMDETGSTRIGKYVFDHPFMIPGFVTIVFAVMFGFVIGNMVI
;
A
#
# COMPACT_ATOMS: atom_id res chain seq x y z
N MET A 1 25.44 -6.53 -16.74
CA MET A 1 25.92 -7.39 -15.64
C MET A 1 25.92 -6.66 -14.29
N SER A 2 26.42 -5.42 -14.18
CA SER A 2 26.40 -4.65 -12.92
C SER A 2 25.00 -4.35 -12.35
N ALA A 3 24.00 -4.10 -13.20
CA ALA A 3 22.63 -3.87 -12.74
C ALA A 3 22.03 -5.07 -11.99
N CYS A 4 22.27 -6.29 -12.47
CA CYS A 4 21.80 -7.51 -11.80
C CYS A 4 22.49 -7.70 -10.44
N ILE A 5 23.80 -7.42 -10.36
CA ILE A 5 24.56 -7.55 -9.11
C ILE A 5 24.08 -6.51 -8.08
N CYS A 6 23.81 -5.27 -8.49
CA CYS A 6 23.25 -4.24 -7.59
C CYS A 6 21.86 -4.63 -7.07
N VAL A 7 20.96 -5.08 -7.96
CA VAL A 7 19.59 -5.47 -7.56
C VAL A 7 19.60 -6.69 -6.65
N LEU A 8 20.31 -7.75 -7.04
CA LEU A 8 20.39 -8.98 -6.26
C LEU A 8 21.16 -8.79 -4.95
N GLY A 9 22.22 -7.98 -4.95
CA GLY A 9 23.01 -7.69 -3.75
C GLY A 9 22.21 -6.94 -2.68
N VAL A 10 21.44 -5.92 -3.06
CA VAL A 10 20.56 -5.19 -2.13
C VAL A 10 19.42 -6.08 -1.65
N ALA A 11 18.80 -6.85 -2.54
CA ALA A 11 17.75 -7.79 -2.17
C ALA A 11 18.25 -8.87 -1.18
N TRP A 12 19.43 -9.44 -1.43
CA TRP A 12 20.04 -10.45 -0.57
C TRP A 12 20.45 -9.89 0.80
N LEU A 13 20.99 -8.67 0.85
CA LEU A 13 21.29 -7.99 2.11
C LEU A 13 20.00 -7.78 2.93
N GLY A 14 18.94 -7.28 2.27
CA GLY A 14 17.64 -7.09 2.91
C GLY A 14 17.06 -8.40 3.45
N ASP A 15 17.06 -9.45 2.63
CA ASP A 15 16.57 -10.78 3.02
C ASP A 15 17.36 -11.39 4.19
N THR A 16 18.70 -11.27 4.16
CA THR A 16 19.57 -11.76 5.25
C THR A 16 19.35 -10.98 6.54
N PHE A 17 19.23 -9.65 6.47
CA PHE A 17 18.96 -8.81 7.62
C PHE A 17 17.61 -9.16 8.26
N VAL A 18 16.55 -9.22 7.44
CA VAL A 18 15.18 -9.53 7.88
C VAL A 18 15.10 -10.94 8.45
N SER A 19 15.70 -11.93 7.80
CA SER A 19 15.68 -13.33 8.27
C SER A 19 16.37 -13.51 9.61
N ASN A 20 17.48 -12.79 9.86
CA ASN A 20 18.22 -12.88 11.13
C ASN A 20 17.55 -12.14 12.30
N HIS A 21 16.66 -11.17 12.02
CA HIS A 21 15.94 -10.40 13.05
C HIS A 21 14.43 -10.64 13.00
N ILE A 22 14.00 -11.73 12.35
CA ILE A 22 12.58 -11.92 12.02
C ILE A 22 11.71 -11.97 13.28
N ASP A 23 12.22 -12.54 14.37
CA ASP A 23 11.47 -12.65 15.62
C ASP A 23 11.32 -11.28 16.31
N GLU A 24 12.37 -10.47 16.35
CA GLU A 24 12.30 -9.10 16.88
C GLU A 24 11.38 -8.21 16.04
N ILE A 25 11.51 -8.29 14.71
CA ILE A 25 10.64 -7.59 13.76
C ILE A 25 9.19 -8.01 13.97
N LYS A 26 8.92 -9.31 14.11
CA LYS A 26 7.56 -9.83 14.35
C LYS A 26 7.01 -9.38 15.69
N ASN A 27 7.79 -9.42 16.76
CA ASN A 27 7.35 -9.00 18.09
C ASN A 27 7.00 -7.51 18.11
N PHE A 28 7.91 -6.66 17.63
CA PHE A 28 7.68 -5.22 17.58
C PHE A 28 6.52 -4.85 16.64
N SER A 29 6.50 -5.41 15.42
CA SER A 29 5.45 -5.12 14.44
C SER A 29 4.10 -5.67 14.88
N GLY A 30 4.08 -6.84 15.54
CA GLY A 30 2.87 -7.45 16.07
C GLY A 30 2.26 -6.63 17.20
N GLU A 31 3.06 -6.18 18.16
CA GLU A 31 2.58 -5.29 19.24
C GLU A 31 2.06 -3.96 18.69
N LEU A 32 2.77 -3.37 17.73
CA LEU A 32 2.37 -2.13 17.09
C LEU A 32 1.06 -2.29 16.30
N LEU A 33 0.91 -3.35 15.50
CA LEU A 33 -0.30 -3.62 14.71
C LEU A 33 -1.50 -4.03 15.57
N ARG A 34 -1.27 -4.65 16.73
CA ARG A 34 -2.33 -4.91 17.73
C ARG A 34 -2.80 -3.63 18.40
N SER A 35 -1.86 -2.75 18.75
CA SER A 35 -2.17 -1.48 19.42
C SER A 35 -2.77 -0.44 18.46
N TYR A 36 -2.35 -0.47 17.20
CA TYR A 36 -2.70 0.51 16.17
C TYR A 36 -3.02 -0.19 14.84
N SER A 37 -4.13 -0.93 14.80
CA SER A 37 -4.49 -1.75 13.63
C SER A 37 -4.73 -0.95 12.34
N TRP A 38 -4.98 0.36 12.44
CA TRP A 38 -5.07 1.26 11.29
C TRP A 38 -3.74 1.44 10.55
N LEU A 39 -2.59 1.19 11.20
CA LEU A 39 -1.27 1.27 10.55
C LEU A 39 -1.12 0.26 9.41
N LEU A 40 -1.88 -0.85 9.44
CA LEU A 40 -1.90 -1.77 8.32
C LEU A 40 -2.32 -1.07 7.02
N ALA A 41 -3.31 -0.18 7.08
CA ALA A 41 -3.75 0.58 5.91
C ALA A 41 -2.62 1.48 5.36
N VAL A 42 -1.83 2.10 6.24
CA VAL A 42 -0.67 2.91 5.85
C VAL A 42 0.38 2.06 5.15
N VAL A 43 0.70 0.89 5.70
CA VAL A 43 1.65 -0.05 5.09
C VAL A 43 1.17 -0.52 3.72
N LEU A 44 -0.12 -0.90 3.60
CA LEU A 44 -0.72 -1.34 2.34
C LEU A 44 -0.78 -0.21 1.29
N PHE A 45 -1.03 1.03 1.72
CA PHE A 45 -1.02 2.20 0.85
C PHE A 45 0.36 2.38 0.19
N PHE A 46 1.42 2.45 0.99
CA PHE A 46 2.77 2.65 0.44
C PHE A 46 3.27 1.43 -0.35
N ALA A 47 2.96 0.22 0.11
CA ALA A 47 3.34 -0.99 -0.61
C ALA A 47 2.65 -1.08 -1.98
N SER A 48 1.36 -0.78 -2.06
CA SER A 48 0.63 -0.82 -3.34
C SER A 48 1.05 0.27 -4.31
N MET A 49 1.37 1.46 -3.81
CA MET A 49 2.00 2.53 -4.59
C MET A 49 3.30 2.05 -5.26
N LEU A 50 4.13 1.27 -4.57
CA LEU A 50 5.42 0.82 -5.09
C LEU A 50 5.34 -0.45 -5.94
N LEU A 51 4.43 -1.37 -5.59
CA LEU A 51 4.25 -2.65 -6.29
C LEU A 51 3.34 -2.56 -7.51
N TYR A 52 2.60 -1.45 -7.67
CA TYR A 52 1.65 -1.23 -8.77
C TYR A 52 0.65 -2.39 -8.99
N SER A 53 0.32 -3.13 -7.94
CA SER A 53 -0.66 -4.21 -8.02
C SER A 53 -1.36 -4.44 -6.69
N GLN A 54 -2.69 -4.32 -6.70
CA GLN A 54 -3.54 -4.61 -5.54
C GLN A 54 -3.38 -6.07 -5.11
N ALA A 55 -3.41 -7.00 -6.08
CA ALA A 55 -3.31 -8.43 -5.85
C ALA A 55 -1.92 -8.82 -5.34
N ALA A 56 -0.84 -8.28 -5.93
CA ALA A 56 0.52 -8.58 -5.49
C ALA A 56 0.76 -8.07 -4.06
N THR A 57 0.31 -6.85 -3.76
CA THR A 57 0.43 -6.24 -2.43
C THR A 57 -0.32 -7.07 -1.39
N THR A 58 -1.57 -7.43 -1.67
CA THR A 58 -2.39 -8.24 -0.77
C THR A 58 -1.76 -9.60 -0.53
N LYS A 59 -1.33 -10.28 -1.60
CA LYS A 59 -0.70 -11.61 -1.51
C LYS A 59 0.61 -11.56 -0.70
N ALA A 60 1.38 -10.48 -0.83
CA ALA A 60 2.66 -10.34 -0.15
C ALA A 60 2.50 -10.00 1.35
N LEU A 61 1.56 -9.11 1.70
CA LEU A 61 1.54 -8.50 3.02
C LEU A 61 0.41 -9.00 3.93
N MET A 62 -0.75 -9.34 3.37
CA MET A 62 -1.92 -9.70 4.18
C MET A 62 -1.72 -10.99 5.00
N PRO A 63 -1.13 -12.09 4.44
CA PRO A 63 -0.85 -13.29 5.23
C PRO A 63 0.08 -13.02 6.42
N THR A 64 1.12 -12.22 6.19
CA THR A 64 2.08 -11.81 7.22
C THR A 64 1.40 -10.99 8.31
N ALA A 65 0.59 -9.99 7.93
CA ALA A 65 -0.18 -9.18 8.88
C ALA A 65 -1.11 -10.03 9.77
N ILE A 66 -1.81 -11.01 9.19
CA ILE A 66 -2.67 -11.94 9.95
C ILE A 66 -1.83 -12.78 10.92
N SER A 67 -0.67 -13.30 10.48
CA SER A 67 0.25 -14.07 11.34
C SER A 67 0.81 -13.25 12.52
N LEU A 68 0.88 -11.93 12.37
CA LEU A 68 1.29 -10.98 13.42
C LEU A 68 0.17 -10.66 14.41
N GLY A 69 -1.04 -11.20 14.18
CA GLY A 69 -2.19 -11.03 15.05
C GLY A 69 -3.06 -9.81 14.74
N VAL A 70 -3.01 -9.30 13.50
CA VAL A 70 -4.02 -8.35 13.02
C VAL A 70 -5.39 -9.04 13.02
N SER A 71 -6.42 -8.36 13.53
CA SER A 71 -7.78 -8.90 13.53
C SER A 71 -8.35 -8.99 12.10
N PRO A 72 -9.22 -9.98 11.80
CA PRO A 72 -9.89 -10.07 10.50
C PRO A 72 -10.65 -8.78 10.13
N VAL A 73 -11.28 -8.12 11.11
CA VAL A 73 -11.97 -6.84 10.93
C VAL A 73 -11.00 -5.76 10.45
N ALA A 74 -9.84 -5.63 11.09
CA ALA A 74 -8.84 -4.64 10.69
C ALA A 74 -8.23 -4.96 9.32
N ALA A 75 -8.00 -6.23 9.00
CA ALA A 75 -7.51 -6.64 7.69
C ALA A 75 -8.49 -6.29 6.56
N ILE A 76 -9.79 -6.52 6.77
CA ILE A 76 -10.85 -6.16 5.82
C ILE A 76 -11.00 -4.64 5.72
N ALA A 77 -11.03 -3.93 6.85
CA ALA A 77 -11.14 -2.48 6.89
C ALA A 77 -9.98 -1.78 6.17
N ALA A 78 -8.75 -2.26 6.38
CA ALA A 78 -7.54 -1.71 5.76
C ALA A 78 -7.40 -2.07 4.27
N PHE A 79 -8.16 -3.06 3.76
CA PHE A 79 -7.97 -3.61 2.42
C PHE A 79 -8.05 -2.56 1.32
N ALA A 80 -8.96 -1.57 1.43
CA ALA A 80 -9.12 -0.52 0.42
C ALA A 80 -7.80 0.25 0.13
N ALA A 81 -6.87 0.30 1.10
CA ALA A 81 -5.58 0.97 0.96
C ALA A 81 -4.66 0.34 -0.10
N VAL A 82 -4.90 -0.91 -0.53
CA VAL A 82 -4.12 -1.51 -1.64
C VAL A 82 -4.39 -0.85 -2.99
N SER A 83 -5.34 0.09 -3.06
CA SER A 83 -5.75 0.80 -4.28
C SER A 83 -4.92 2.06 -4.57
N ALA A 84 -3.82 2.31 -3.86
CA ALA A 84 -2.99 3.51 -3.98
C ALA A 84 -2.11 3.53 -5.27
N LEU A 85 -2.54 2.84 -6.31
CA LEU A 85 -1.88 2.71 -7.61
C LEU A 85 -1.76 4.05 -8.35
N PHE A 86 -2.65 4.99 -8.04
CA PHE A 86 -2.72 6.29 -8.69
C PHE A 86 -1.71 7.30 -8.14
N VAL A 87 -1.04 7.01 -7.01
CA VAL A 87 -0.24 8.00 -6.28
C VAL A 87 1.00 8.42 -7.07
N LEU A 88 1.62 7.48 -7.79
CA LEU A 88 2.70 7.79 -8.71
C LEU A 88 2.12 7.86 -10.13
N PRO A 89 2.44 8.90 -10.94
CA PRO A 89 1.86 9.13 -12.25
C PRO A 89 2.52 8.25 -13.32
N THR A 90 2.67 6.95 -13.03
CA THR A 90 3.32 5.94 -13.86
C THR A 90 2.38 4.77 -14.14
N TYR A 91 1.21 4.72 -13.47
CA TYR A 91 0.26 3.64 -13.66
C TYR A 91 -0.44 3.77 -15.02
N PRO A 92 -0.49 2.72 -15.86
CA PRO A 92 -0.93 2.85 -17.25
C PRO A 92 -2.33 3.42 -17.43
N THR A 93 -3.29 3.08 -16.57
CA THR A 93 -4.66 3.57 -16.68
C THR A 93 -4.78 5.06 -16.35
N LEU A 94 -3.94 5.57 -15.45
CA LEU A 94 -3.86 7.00 -15.13
C LEU A 94 -3.29 7.78 -16.32
N LEU A 95 -2.20 7.28 -16.90
CA LEU A 95 -1.57 7.90 -18.07
C LEU A 95 -2.52 7.90 -19.28
N ALA A 96 -3.21 6.78 -19.52
CA ALA A 96 -4.23 6.70 -20.56
C ALA A 96 -5.37 7.70 -20.33
N ALA A 97 -5.83 7.88 -19.08
CA ALA A 97 -6.86 8.87 -18.76
C ALA A 97 -6.42 10.30 -19.07
N VAL A 98 -5.15 10.64 -18.81
CA VAL A 98 -4.56 11.95 -19.16
C VAL A 98 -4.43 12.12 -20.67
N GLU A 99 -3.98 11.09 -21.38
CA GLU A 99 -3.76 11.15 -22.83
C GLU A 99 -5.07 11.22 -23.63
N MET A 100 -6.12 10.56 -23.14
CA MET A 100 -7.45 10.56 -23.78
C MET A 100 -8.30 11.80 -23.45
N ASP A 101 -7.87 12.66 -22.51
CA ASP A 101 -8.64 13.83 -22.10
C ASP A 101 -8.44 15.03 -23.04
N GLU A 102 -9.34 15.18 -24.01
CA GLU A 102 -9.36 16.29 -24.96
C GLU A 102 -9.73 17.64 -24.31
N THR A 103 -10.34 17.65 -23.11
CA THR A 103 -10.68 18.90 -22.40
C THR A 103 -9.45 19.55 -21.77
N GLY A 104 -8.39 18.76 -21.56
CA GLY A 104 -7.17 19.17 -20.88
C GLY A 104 -7.35 19.42 -19.38
N SER A 105 -8.45 18.95 -18.79
CA SER A 105 -8.74 19.04 -17.35
C SER A 105 -7.85 18.11 -16.51
N THR A 106 -7.32 17.05 -17.12
CA THR A 106 -6.42 16.10 -16.52
C THR A 106 -5.02 16.20 -17.14
N ARG A 107 -4.06 16.64 -16.32
CA ARG A 107 -2.65 16.82 -16.73
C ARG A 107 -1.73 16.42 -15.59
N ILE A 108 -0.55 15.95 -15.95
CA ILE A 108 0.56 15.78 -14.99
C ILE A 108 1.26 17.14 -14.86
N GLY A 109 1.36 17.63 -13.64
CA GLY A 109 1.97 18.91 -13.31
C GLY A 109 3.48 18.81 -13.11
N LYS A 110 4.04 19.75 -12.34
CA LYS A 110 5.49 19.90 -12.20
C LYS A 110 6.11 18.89 -11.24
N TYR A 111 5.35 18.48 -10.22
CA TYR A 111 5.82 17.57 -9.17
C TYR A 111 5.29 16.15 -9.39
N VAL A 112 5.97 15.16 -8.81
CA VAL A 112 5.59 13.74 -8.95
C VAL A 112 4.15 13.48 -8.51
N PHE A 113 3.69 14.13 -7.43
CA PHE A 113 2.33 13.95 -6.90
C PHE A 113 1.32 14.99 -7.42
N ASP A 114 1.71 15.81 -8.39
CA ASP A 114 0.91 16.91 -8.94
C ASP A 114 0.05 16.42 -10.10
N HIS A 115 -1.07 15.76 -9.79
CA HIS A 115 -2.05 15.30 -10.79
C HIS A 115 -3.47 15.26 -10.19
N PRO A 116 -4.52 15.42 -11.02
CA PRO A 116 -5.91 15.60 -10.55
C PRO A 116 -6.46 14.41 -9.77
N PHE A 117 -5.94 13.20 -10.01
CA PHE A 117 -6.40 11.98 -9.34
C PHE A 117 -5.94 11.85 -7.88
N MET A 118 -4.96 12.65 -7.44
CA MET A 118 -4.36 12.54 -6.12
C MET A 118 -5.37 12.78 -5.00
N ILE A 119 -6.03 13.94 -5.01
CA ILE A 119 -6.99 14.31 -3.96
C ILE A 119 -8.20 13.37 -3.95
N PRO A 120 -8.92 13.12 -5.06
CA PRO A 120 -10.07 12.22 -5.06
C PRO A 120 -9.71 10.79 -4.66
N GLY A 121 -8.59 10.26 -5.16
CA GLY A 121 -8.14 8.92 -4.84
C GLY A 121 -7.77 8.77 -3.37
N PHE A 122 -6.99 9.72 -2.83
CA PHE A 122 -6.56 9.69 -1.43
C PHE A 122 -7.76 9.79 -0.48
N VAL A 123 -8.65 10.75 -0.73
CA VAL A 123 -9.89 10.94 0.05
C VAL A 123 -10.75 9.69 0.02
N THR A 124 -10.91 9.06 -1.16
CA THR A 124 -11.68 7.81 -1.31
C THR A 124 -11.10 6.69 -0.45
N ILE A 125 -9.77 6.49 -0.47
CA ILE A 125 -9.12 5.47 0.37
C ILE A 125 -9.31 5.77 1.85
N VAL A 126 -9.07 7.01 2.29
CA VAL A 126 -9.20 7.40 3.70
C VAL A 126 -10.62 7.13 4.21
N PHE A 127 -11.64 7.55 3.48
CA PHE A 127 -13.03 7.29 3.87
C PHE A 127 -13.40 5.81 3.80
N ALA A 128 -12.96 5.08 2.77
CA ALA A 128 -13.23 3.65 2.65
C ALA A 128 -12.64 2.87 3.84
N VAL A 129 -11.40 3.17 4.23
CA VAL A 129 -10.74 2.54 5.38
C VAL A 129 -11.45 2.94 6.68
N MET A 130 -11.75 4.23 6.87
CA MET A 130 -12.42 4.72 8.07
C MET A 130 -13.80 4.09 8.24
N PHE A 131 -14.62 4.06 7.18
CA PHE A 131 -15.92 3.40 7.21
C PHE A 131 -15.78 1.88 7.39
N GLY A 132 -14.75 1.26 6.81
CA GLY A 132 -14.44 -0.15 7.05
C GLY A 132 -14.22 -0.45 8.53
N PHE A 133 -13.48 0.41 9.25
CA PHE A 133 -13.29 0.26 10.70
C PHE A 133 -14.58 0.54 11.48
N VAL A 134 -15.32 1.60 11.15
CA VAL A 134 -16.57 1.95 11.86
C VAL A 134 -17.61 0.84 11.69
N ILE A 135 -17.92 0.47 10.45
CA ILE A 135 -18.95 -0.53 10.14
C ILE A 135 -18.49 -1.92 10.59
N GLY A 136 -17.23 -2.27 10.36
CA GLY A 136 -16.68 -3.57 10.73
C GLY A 136 -16.81 -3.84 12.23
N ASN A 137 -16.49 -2.87 13.08
CA ASN A 137 -16.63 -3.01 14.54
C ASN A 137 -18.09 -2.91 15.04
N MET A 138 -19.03 -2.45 14.22
CA MET A 138 -20.45 -2.42 14.57
C MET A 138 -21.17 -3.74 14.25
N VAL A 139 -20.72 -4.45 13.22
CA VAL A 139 -21.44 -5.60 12.64
C VAL A 139 -20.80 -6.94 13.01
N ILE A 140 -19.49 -6.98 13.24
CA ILE A 140 -18.69 -8.19 13.51
C ILE A 140 -18.20 -8.15 14.95
#